data_AF-B3CH05-F1
#
_entry.id   AF-B3CH05-F1
#
_cell.length_a   1.000
_cell.length_b   1.000
_cell.length_c   1.000
_cell.angle_alpha   90.00
_cell.angle_beta   90.00
_cell.angle_gamma   90.00
#
_symmetry.space_group_name_H-M   'P 1'
#
loop_
_entity.id
_entity.type
_entity.pdbx_description
1 polymer ?
#
loop_
_entity_poly.entity_id
_entity_poly.type
_entity_poly.pdbx_seq_one_letter_code
_entity_poly.pdbx_strand_id
1 'polypeptide(L)'
;MKMAKFKIWMVALTLIMGVSLSSCMNSDNDTTRSRGALAKVYSMYGMNYYFKTADGITITPTATSVAELEARGFKLSEVEGQVVQIAYQWDSSVLEIPDNATKIEGVTLAGIISLDSQVEVVDEPGAANDSISDTPIISLKKEVSSTFAYEPYYFDTNTLMLPINYYIQTKPHSFTLVYYPNEETTDGTIKLYLRHKKSGDNMTTGSPTSFDYAYNGSTYLYYRSFNLQKIAYSTSGSLDKVIIVAEENANSVELDDNNTKTNEYTVEYKEIK
;
A
#
# COMPACT_ATOMS: atom_id res chain seq x y z
N MET A 1 -7.83 0.81 -28.64
CA MET A 1 -7.49 1.65 -27.48
C MET A 1 -6.26 1.06 -26.81
N LYS A 2 -5.15 1.81 -26.69
CA LYS A 2 -3.90 1.32 -26.10
C LYS A 2 -4.13 1.05 -24.62
N MET A 3 -4.13 -0.21 -24.21
CA MET A 3 -4.06 -0.55 -22.79
C MET A 3 -2.80 0.11 -22.21
N ALA A 4 -2.98 0.98 -21.21
CA ALA A 4 -1.88 1.44 -20.40
C ALA A 4 -1.20 0.18 -19.85
N LYS A 5 -0.02 -0.15 -20.38
CA LYS A 5 0.72 -1.34 -19.96
C LYS A 5 0.95 -1.20 -18.47
N PHE A 6 0.31 -2.07 -17.70
CA PHE A 6 0.56 -2.29 -16.28
C PHE A 6 2.06 -2.62 -16.13
N LYS A 7 2.87 -1.60 -15.88
CA LYS A 7 4.31 -1.77 -15.63
C LYS A 7 4.44 -2.18 -14.17
N ILE A 8 4.31 -3.48 -13.92
CA ILE A 8 4.77 -4.05 -12.65
C ILE A 8 6.28 -3.89 -12.65
N TRP A 9 6.76 -2.84 -12.00
CA TRP A 9 8.16 -2.72 -11.63
C TRP A 9 8.44 -3.82 -10.62
N MET A 10 8.89 -4.98 -11.11
CA MET A 10 9.47 -6.02 -10.28
C MET A 10 10.82 -5.48 -9.79
N VAL A 11 10.78 -4.74 -8.67
CA VAL A 11 11.97 -4.15 -8.05
C VAL A 11 12.87 -5.26 -7.53
N ALA A 12 14.18 -5.06 -7.65
CA ALA A 12 15.24 -5.96 -7.21
C ALA A 12 15.00 -6.48 -5.78
N LEU A 13 14.42 -7.68 -5.71
CA LEU A 13 14.13 -8.46 -4.52
C LEU A 13 15.42 -9.10 -3.96
N THR A 14 16.42 -8.28 -3.62
CA THR A 14 17.69 -8.81 -3.11
C THR A 14 17.78 -8.84 -1.59
N LEU A 15 16.89 -8.15 -0.84
CA LEU A 15 17.05 -8.05 0.62
C LEU A 15 15.78 -8.05 1.48
N ILE A 16 14.56 -7.86 0.93
CA ILE A 16 13.36 -7.80 1.81
C ILE A 16 13.01 -9.19 2.38
N MET A 17 13.38 -10.28 1.70
CA MET A 17 13.11 -11.66 2.17
C MET A 17 14.10 -12.17 3.25
N GLY A 18 15.02 -11.33 3.74
CA GLY A 18 16.04 -11.72 4.72
C GLY A 18 16.10 -10.87 5.99
N VAL A 19 15.36 -9.77 6.07
CA VAL A 19 15.24 -8.97 7.29
C VAL A 19 14.08 -9.49 8.13
N SER A 20 14.26 -10.67 8.72
CA SER A 20 13.45 -11.03 9.89
C SER A 20 13.59 -9.88 10.90
N LEU A 21 12.48 -9.24 11.25
CA LEU A 21 12.35 -8.13 12.20
C LEU A 21 12.65 -8.53 13.66
N SER A 22 13.59 -9.44 13.85
CA SER A 22 14.17 -9.87 15.11
C SER A 22 15.67 -9.99 14.92
N SER A 23 16.35 -8.84 14.91
CA SER A 23 17.81 -8.77 15.05
C SER A 23 18.21 -9.25 16.46
N CYS A 24 18.31 -10.56 16.64
CA CYS A 24 19.04 -11.20 17.73
C CYS A 24 19.90 -12.33 17.14
N MET A 25 20.83 -11.99 16.26
CA MET A 25 21.96 -12.87 15.95
C MET A 25 23.22 -12.11 16.33
N ASN A 26 23.61 -12.27 17.60
CA ASN A 26 24.83 -11.71 18.17
C ASN A 26 26.04 -12.26 17.40
N SER A 27 26.67 -11.41 16.60
CA SER A 27 28.13 -11.34 16.60
C SER A 27 28.49 -10.06 17.36
N ASP A 28 29.42 -10.15 18.31
CA ASP A 28 29.68 -9.11 19.32
C ASP A 28 30.18 -7.76 18.74
N ASN A 29 30.24 -7.61 17.41
CA ASN A 29 30.70 -6.42 16.70
C ASN A 29 29.79 -5.97 15.54
N ASP A 30 28.61 -6.56 15.32
CA ASP A 30 27.71 -6.07 14.27
C ASP A 30 26.90 -4.85 14.74
N THR A 31 27.33 -3.69 14.26
CA THR A 31 26.70 -2.39 14.50
C THR A 31 25.66 -2.06 13.43
N THR A 32 25.48 -2.90 12.41
CA THR A 32 24.46 -2.67 11.38
C THR A 32 23.07 -2.89 11.97
N ARG A 33 22.23 -1.88 11.87
CA ARG A 33 20.82 -1.92 12.26
C ARG A 33 19.96 -1.69 11.04
N SER A 34 18.73 -2.23 11.09
CA SER A 34 17.76 -2.09 10.01
C SER A 34 16.35 -1.86 10.55
N ARG A 35 15.56 -1.07 9.83
CA ARG A 35 14.14 -0.83 10.10
C ARG A 35 13.36 -0.77 8.79
N GLY A 36 12.06 -1.03 8.86
CA GLY A 36 11.13 -0.88 7.75
C GLY A 36 10.08 0.19 8.05
N ALA A 37 9.53 0.81 7.01
CA ALA A 37 8.45 1.79 7.15
C ALA A 37 7.54 1.79 5.92
N LEU A 38 6.27 2.14 6.15
CA LEU A 38 5.36 2.59 5.09
C LEU A 38 5.42 4.11 5.05
N ALA A 39 5.84 4.67 3.93
CA ALA A 39 6.12 6.10 3.84
C ALA A 39 5.78 6.64 2.45
N LYS A 40 5.36 7.91 2.38
CA LYS A 40 5.14 8.61 1.11
C LYS A 40 6.42 9.31 0.66
N VAL A 41 6.72 9.20 -0.63
CA VAL A 41 7.94 9.74 -1.24
C VAL A 41 7.74 11.22 -1.56
N TYR A 42 8.72 12.04 -1.20
CA TYR A 42 8.77 13.46 -1.52
C TYR A 42 10.17 13.83 -2.03
N SER A 43 10.26 14.93 -2.74
CA SER A 43 11.53 15.55 -3.10
C SER A 43 11.51 17.06 -2.81
N MET A 44 12.70 17.66 -2.78
CA MET A 44 12.88 19.10 -2.84
C MET A 44 13.38 19.48 -4.23
N TYR A 45 12.50 20.03 -5.06
CA TYR A 45 12.78 20.40 -6.46
C TYR A 45 13.20 19.22 -7.34
N GLY A 46 12.64 18.03 -7.15
CA GLY A 46 13.02 16.82 -7.90
C GLY A 46 14.40 16.27 -7.50
N MET A 47 14.99 16.81 -6.43
CA MET A 47 16.28 16.42 -5.86
C MET A 47 16.10 16.17 -4.36
N ASN A 48 17.06 15.51 -3.70
CA ASN A 48 17.05 15.26 -2.26
C ASN A 48 15.76 14.60 -1.76
N TYR A 49 15.55 13.35 -2.18
CA TYR A 49 14.37 12.59 -1.78
C TYR A 49 14.34 12.33 -0.27
N TYR A 50 13.14 12.39 0.28
CA TYR A 50 12.84 12.03 1.66
C TYR A 50 11.49 11.33 1.73
N PHE A 51 11.26 10.59 2.81
CA PHE A 51 10.06 9.79 3.02
C PHE A 51 9.35 10.27 4.27
N LYS A 52 8.02 10.37 4.24
CA LYS A 52 7.22 10.68 5.44
C LYS A 52 6.24 9.57 5.73
N THR A 53 6.28 9.05 6.94
CA THR A 53 5.31 8.08 7.44
C THR A 53 3.99 8.78 7.82
N ALA A 54 2.91 8.01 7.97
CA ALA A 54 1.61 8.56 8.36
C ALA A 54 1.68 9.24 9.74
N ASP A 55 2.45 8.69 10.68
CA ASP A 55 2.70 9.23 12.02
C ASP A 55 3.71 10.39 12.07
N GLY A 56 4.15 10.90 10.90
CA GLY A 56 4.91 12.14 10.80
C GLY A 56 6.43 12.00 10.89
N ILE A 57 6.97 10.78 10.94
CA ILE A 57 8.42 10.54 10.90
C ILE A 57 8.94 10.87 9.51
N THR A 58 9.97 11.71 9.44
CA THR A 58 10.70 12.02 8.20
C THR A 58 11.98 11.20 8.13
N ILE A 59 12.19 10.46 7.03
CA ILE A 59 13.36 9.62 6.79
C ILE A 59 14.08 10.15 5.54
N THR A 60 15.35 10.52 5.69
CA THR A 60 16.19 11.09 4.64
C THR A 60 17.39 10.17 4.38
N PRO A 61 17.42 9.45 3.26
CA PRO A 61 18.58 8.63 2.91
C PRO A 61 19.77 9.48 2.47
N THR A 62 20.95 8.88 2.44
CA THR A 62 22.13 9.53 1.84
C THR A 62 21.98 9.67 0.32
N ALA A 63 22.59 10.70 -0.25
CA ALA A 63 22.61 10.90 -1.70
C ALA A 63 23.25 9.70 -2.45
N THR A 64 24.29 9.10 -1.87
CA THR A 64 24.92 7.88 -2.39
C THR A 64 23.93 6.72 -2.47
N SER A 65 23.16 6.49 -1.39
CA SER A 65 22.16 5.43 -1.37
C SER A 65 21.07 5.62 -2.43
N VAL A 66 20.61 6.86 -2.64
CA VAL A 66 19.67 7.17 -3.72
C VAL A 66 20.27 6.87 -5.09
N ALA A 67 21.51 7.30 -5.33
CA ALA A 67 22.18 7.04 -6.61
C ALA A 67 22.36 5.54 -6.90
N GLU A 68 22.69 4.73 -5.89
CA GLU A 68 22.80 3.28 -6.00
C GLU A 68 21.46 2.60 -6.31
N LEU A 69 20.39 3.05 -5.65
CA LEU A 69 19.03 2.58 -5.92
C LEU A 69 18.61 2.89 -7.38
N GLU A 70 18.88 4.10 -7.83
CA GLU A 70 18.59 4.53 -9.20
C GLU A 70 19.44 3.84 -10.27
N ALA A 71 20.68 3.48 -9.93
CA ALA A 71 21.56 2.69 -10.79
C ALA A 71 21.05 1.25 -10.96
N ARG A 72 20.33 0.72 -9.96
CA ARG A 72 19.63 -0.58 -10.01
C ARG A 72 18.30 -0.53 -10.77
N GLY A 73 17.93 0.64 -11.32
CA GLY A 73 16.78 0.82 -12.20
C GLY A 73 15.50 1.28 -11.50
N PHE A 74 15.52 1.51 -10.19
CA PHE A 74 14.37 2.09 -9.48
C PHE A 74 14.49 3.61 -9.42
N LYS A 75 13.63 4.33 -10.14
CA LYS A 75 13.65 5.79 -10.20
C LYS A 75 12.70 6.39 -9.17
N LEU A 76 13.22 7.10 -8.17
CA LEU A 76 12.38 7.74 -7.14
C LEU A 76 11.46 8.81 -7.73
N SER A 77 11.87 9.46 -8.82
CA SER A 77 11.05 10.41 -9.58
C SER A 77 9.76 9.80 -10.13
N GLU A 78 9.74 8.49 -10.40
CA GLU A 78 8.54 7.82 -10.94
C GLU A 78 7.52 7.45 -9.86
N VAL A 79 7.94 7.48 -8.58
CA VAL A 79 7.10 7.15 -7.42
C VAL A 79 6.95 8.33 -6.46
N GLU A 80 7.33 9.53 -6.88
CA GLU A 80 7.12 10.74 -6.08
C GLU A 80 5.62 10.95 -5.83
N GLY A 81 5.26 11.24 -4.57
CA GLY A 81 3.87 11.35 -4.13
C GLY A 81 3.14 10.01 -3.94
N GLN A 82 3.80 8.87 -4.17
CA GLN A 82 3.25 7.55 -3.87
C GLN A 82 3.67 7.06 -2.49
N VAL A 83 2.86 6.17 -1.90
CA VAL A 83 3.26 5.43 -0.70
C VAL A 83 4.07 4.21 -1.11
N VAL A 84 5.17 4.00 -0.41
CA VAL A 84 6.11 2.89 -0.60
C VAL A 84 6.31 2.16 0.72
N GLN A 85 6.64 0.86 0.64
CA GLN A 85 7.32 0.18 1.72
C GLN A 85 8.83 0.33 1.50
N ILE A 86 9.54 0.84 2.50
CA ILE A 86 11.00 0.93 2.50
C ILE A 86 11.60 0.03 3.58
N ALA A 87 12.81 -0.45 3.31
CA ALA A 87 13.73 -0.99 4.30
C ALA A 87 15.00 -0.15 4.26
N TYR A 88 15.47 0.29 5.42
CA TYR A 88 16.68 1.12 5.52
C TYR A 88 17.60 0.61 6.63
N GLN A 89 18.88 0.93 6.49
CA GLN A 89 19.97 0.47 7.34
C GLN A 89 20.87 1.62 7.78
N TRP A 90 21.51 1.46 8.93
CA TRP A 90 22.52 2.37 9.43
C TRP A 90 23.52 1.65 10.34
N ASP A 91 24.68 2.26 10.56
CA ASP A 91 25.68 1.81 11.52
C ASP A 91 25.43 2.50 12.86
N SER A 92 25.02 1.74 13.89
CA SER A 92 24.71 2.27 15.22
C SER A 92 25.93 2.80 15.99
N SER A 93 27.15 2.55 15.53
CA SER A 93 28.36 3.17 16.09
C SER A 93 28.60 4.60 15.59
N VAL A 94 28.00 4.96 14.45
CA VAL A 94 28.15 6.27 13.80
C VAL A 94 26.88 7.10 13.90
N LEU A 95 25.71 6.45 13.84
CA LEU A 95 24.40 7.08 13.88
C LEU A 95 23.51 6.42 14.94
N GLU A 96 23.18 7.16 15.99
CA GLU A 96 22.17 6.74 16.96
C GLU A 96 20.79 7.26 16.54
N ILE A 97 19.80 6.37 16.46
CA ILE A 97 18.40 6.73 16.18
C ILE A 97 17.59 6.41 17.44
N PRO A 98 17.14 7.43 18.20
CA PRO A 98 16.32 7.19 19.37
C PRO A 98 14.93 6.67 18.98
N ASP A 99 14.26 5.97 19.90
CA ASP A 99 12.96 5.35 19.62
C ASP A 99 11.84 6.37 19.34
N ASN A 100 11.97 7.60 19.84
CA ASN A 100 11.03 8.71 19.61
C ASN A 100 11.49 9.67 18.50
N ALA A 101 12.42 9.25 17.63
CA ALA A 101 12.90 10.07 16.53
C ALA A 101 11.74 10.42 15.56
N THR A 102 11.48 11.71 15.39
CA THR A 102 10.58 12.23 14.34
C THR A 102 11.33 12.56 13.04
N LYS A 103 12.67 12.56 13.09
CA LYS A 103 13.56 12.77 11.94
C LYS A 103 14.69 11.74 11.99
N ILE A 104 14.91 11.07 10.87
CA ILE A 104 15.94 10.05 10.68
C ILE A 104 16.72 10.45 9.43
N GLU A 105 18.02 10.71 9.55
CA GLU A 105 18.83 11.21 8.44
C GLU A 105 20.11 10.39 8.29
N GLY A 106 20.63 10.29 7.06
CA GLY A 106 21.91 9.63 6.82
C GLY A 106 21.84 8.10 6.74
N VAL A 107 20.65 7.54 6.51
CA VAL A 107 20.45 6.09 6.35
C VAL A 107 20.67 5.61 4.91
N THR A 108 20.85 4.30 4.74
CA THR A 108 20.96 3.66 3.42
C THR A 108 19.69 2.85 3.14
N LEU A 109 19.05 3.07 1.99
CA LEU A 109 17.93 2.26 1.51
C LEU A 109 18.43 0.88 1.08
N ALA A 110 17.96 -0.15 1.77
CA ALA A 110 18.22 -1.56 1.46
C ALA A 110 17.17 -2.14 0.51
N GLY A 111 15.95 -1.60 0.52
CA GLY A 111 14.85 -2.03 -0.35
C GLY A 111 13.72 -1.01 -0.40
N ILE A 112 13.00 -1.00 -1.51
CA ILE A 112 11.84 -0.15 -1.73
C ILE A 112 10.85 -0.85 -2.66
N ILE A 113 9.56 -0.67 -2.42
CA ILE A 113 8.50 -1.15 -3.30
C ILE A 113 7.31 -0.20 -3.21
N SER A 114 6.72 0.15 -4.37
CA SER A 114 5.51 0.97 -4.40
C SER A 114 4.30 0.16 -3.96
N LEU A 115 3.43 0.82 -3.18
CA LEU A 115 2.12 0.30 -2.78
C LEU A 115 0.98 0.89 -3.60
N ASP A 116 1.29 1.81 -4.52
CA ASP A 116 0.29 2.57 -5.27
C ASP A 116 -0.56 1.68 -6.14
N SER A 117 -1.86 1.94 -6.09
CA SER A 117 -2.90 1.23 -6.81
C SER A 117 -3.83 2.23 -7.48
N GLN A 118 -4.47 1.75 -8.55
CA GLN A 118 -5.14 2.64 -9.46
C GLN A 118 -6.43 3.20 -8.86
N VAL A 119 -6.70 4.47 -9.16
CA VAL A 119 -7.99 5.12 -8.92
C VAL A 119 -8.60 5.53 -10.25
N GLU A 120 -9.83 5.07 -10.49
CA GLU A 120 -10.59 5.34 -11.70
C GLU A 120 -11.83 6.18 -11.36
N VAL A 121 -12.15 7.08 -12.28
CA VAL A 121 -13.42 7.83 -12.28
C VAL A 121 -14.14 7.37 -13.53
N VAL A 122 -15.33 6.81 -13.35
CA VAL A 122 -16.09 6.14 -14.40
C VAL A 122 -17.51 6.68 -14.36
N ASP A 123 -18.06 7.04 -15.51
CA ASP A 123 -19.36 7.72 -15.56
C ASP A 123 -20.52 6.84 -15.06
N GLU A 124 -20.46 5.53 -15.34
CA GLU A 124 -21.47 4.55 -14.96
C GLU A 124 -20.90 3.12 -14.80
N PRO A 125 -21.49 2.27 -13.94
CA PRO A 125 -21.06 0.88 -13.80
C PRO A 125 -21.12 0.08 -15.10
N GLY A 126 -20.08 -0.67 -15.41
CA GLY A 126 -19.98 -1.52 -16.60
C GLY A 126 -19.56 -0.81 -17.88
N ALA A 127 -19.19 0.48 -17.82
CA ALA A 127 -18.59 1.19 -18.95
C ALA A 127 -17.32 0.48 -19.46
N ALA A 128 -16.92 0.74 -20.72
CA ALA A 128 -15.79 0.04 -21.35
C ALA A 128 -14.43 0.26 -20.64
N ASN A 129 -14.30 1.35 -19.88
CA ASN A 129 -13.14 1.69 -19.06
C ASN A 129 -13.33 1.33 -17.58
N ASP A 130 -14.42 0.66 -17.21
CA ASP A 130 -14.70 0.26 -15.83
C ASP A 130 -13.90 -0.99 -15.46
N SER A 131 -13.13 -0.90 -14.38
CA SER A 131 -12.52 -2.07 -13.77
C SER A 131 -13.59 -2.89 -13.04
N ILE A 132 -13.68 -4.17 -13.36
CA ILE A 132 -14.56 -5.13 -12.67
C ILE A 132 -13.73 -6.20 -11.96
N SER A 133 -14.22 -6.69 -10.83
CA SER A 133 -13.60 -7.80 -10.09
C SER A 133 -13.72 -9.10 -10.88
N ASP A 134 -12.73 -9.99 -10.74
CA ASP A 134 -12.81 -11.38 -11.22
C ASP A 134 -12.68 -12.42 -10.09
N THR A 135 -12.51 -11.95 -8.86
CA THR A 135 -12.40 -12.77 -7.65
C THR A 135 -12.71 -11.89 -6.41
N PRO A 136 -13.32 -12.42 -5.35
CA PRO A 136 -13.54 -11.67 -4.13
C PRO A 136 -12.24 -11.51 -3.34
N ILE A 137 -12.20 -10.54 -2.42
CA ILE A 137 -11.18 -10.53 -1.36
C ILE A 137 -11.68 -11.36 -0.16
N ILE A 138 -10.83 -11.62 0.82
CA ILE A 138 -11.26 -12.22 2.09
C ILE A 138 -11.89 -11.15 2.98
N SER A 139 -11.18 -10.03 3.20
CA SER A 139 -11.67 -8.89 3.99
C SER A 139 -10.77 -7.67 3.85
N LEU A 140 -11.32 -6.47 4.14
CA LEU A 140 -10.54 -5.26 4.43
C LEU A 140 -10.22 -5.06 5.91
N LYS A 141 -10.76 -5.90 6.79
CA LYS A 141 -10.56 -5.84 8.23
C LYS A 141 -10.01 -7.15 8.78
N LYS A 142 -9.00 -7.06 9.64
CA LYS A 142 -8.39 -8.22 10.32
C LYS A 142 -8.14 -7.91 11.79
N GLU A 143 -8.94 -8.51 12.65
CA GLU A 143 -8.72 -8.52 14.10
C GLU A 143 -7.50 -9.41 14.42
N VAL A 144 -6.53 -8.87 15.14
CA VAL A 144 -5.31 -9.60 15.58
C VAL A 144 -5.35 -9.84 17.08
N SER A 145 -5.92 -8.92 17.84
CA SER A 145 -6.19 -9.05 19.26
C SER A 145 -7.50 -8.34 19.61
N SER A 146 -7.92 -8.40 20.88
CA SER A 146 -9.09 -7.66 21.35
C SER A 146 -8.94 -6.14 21.31
N THR A 147 -7.72 -5.62 21.10
CA THR A 147 -7.40 -4.18 21.14
C THR A 147 -6.79 -3.68 19.84
N PHE A 148 -6.56 -4.56 18.86
CA PHE A 148 -5.88 -4.20 17.64
C PHE A 148 -6.46 -4.94 16.43
N ALA A 149 -6.94 -4.13 15.49
CA ALA A 149 -7.40 -4.54 14.19
C ALA A 149 -6.63 -3.79 13.11
N TYR A 150 -6.31 -4.47 12.02
CA TYR A 150 -6.01 -3.80 10.77
C TYR A 150 -7.32 -3.42 10.09
N GLU A 151 -7.45 -2.16 9.72
CA GLU A 151 -8.62 -1.60 9.04
C GLU A 151 -8.18 -0.50 8.06
N PRO A 152 -9.03 -0.16 7.06
CA PRO A 152 -8.77 0.96 6.16
C PRO A 152 -8.54 2.27 6.91
N TYR A 153 -7.59 3.08 6.45
CA TYR A 153 -7.30 4.38 7.03
C TYR A 153 -6.80 5.38 5.98
N TYR A 154 -6.84 6.66 6.32
CA TYR A 154 -6.17 7.69 5.55
C TYR A 154 -4.70 7.81 5.98
N PHE A 155 -3.79 7.65 5.03
CA PHE A 155 -2.36 7.90 5.24
C PHE A 155 -2.06 9.39 5.35
N ASP A 156 -2.72 10.18 4.51
CA ASP A 156 -2.79 11.64 4.56
C ASP A 156 -4.16 12.08 4.00
N THR A 157 -4.38 13.38 3.86
CA THR A 157 -5.68 13.93 3.43
C THR A 157 -6.17 13.43 2.07
N ASN A 158 -5.29 12.91 1.22
CA ASN A 158 -5.63 12.51 -0.14
C ASN A 158 -5.27 11.05 -0.46
N THR A 159 -4.78 10.28 0.50
CA THR A 159 -4.27 8.93 0.26
C THR A 159 -4.90 7.93 1.21
N LEU A 160 -5.63 6.96 0.67
CA LEU A 160 -6.14 5.83 1.44
C LEU A 160 -5.12 4.71 1.49
N MET A 161 -5.12 3.99 2.61
CA MET A 161 -4.42 2.74 2.81
C MET A 161 -5.42 1.64 3.13
N LEU A 162 -5.44 0.59 2.31
CA LEU A 162 -6.33 -0.56 2.50
C LEU A 162 -5.49 -1.80 2.87
N PRO A 163 -5.75 -2.45 4.02
CA PRO A 163 -5.23 -3.76 4.34
C PRO A 163 -6.10 -4.84 3.66
N ILE A 164 -5.74 -5.22 2.44
CA ILE A 164 -6.53 -6.13 1.62
C ILE A 164 -6.08 -7.56 1.89
N ASN A 165 -6.91 -8.32 2.60
CA ASN A 165 -6.68 -9.75 2.80
C ASN A 165 -7.24 -10.54 1.61
N TYR A 166 -6.45 -11.37 0.97
CA TYR A 166 -6.88 -12.20 -0.17
C TYR A 166 -5.99 -13.44 -0.31
N TYR A 167 -6.48 -14.46 -1.00
CA TYR A 167 -5.69 -15.65 -1.34
C TYR A 167 -4.70 -15.35 -2.46
N ILE A 168 -3.45 -15.81 -2.33
CA ILE A 168 -2.41 -15.63 -3.35
C ILE A 168 -1.47 -16.84 -3.38
N GLN A 169 -1.00 -17.22 -4.57
CA GLN A 169 -0.11 -18.35 -4.74
C GLN A 169 1.17 -18.03 -5.53
N THR A 170 1.04 -17.55 -6.76
CA THR A 170 2.19 -17.44 -7.70
C THR A 170 2.35 -16.08 -8.35
N LYS A 171 1.26 -15.32 -8.50
CA LYS A 171 1.27 -14.05 -9.24
C LYS A 171 0.70 -12.91 -8.42
N PRO A 172 1.21 -11.68 -8.60
CA PRO A 172 0.66 -10.51 -7.96
C PRO A 172 -0.75 -10.21 -8.50
N HIS A 173 -1.63 -9.80 -7.61
CA HIS A 173 -2.97 -9.33 -7.95
C HIS A 173 -2.97 -7.83 -8.18
N SER A 174 -3.99 -7.33 -8.88
CA SER A 174 -4.21 -5.91 -9.08
C SER A 174 -5.49 -5.46 -8.38
N PHE A 175 -5.44 -4.24 -7.87
CA PHE A 175 -6.52 -3.60 -7.13
C PHE A 175 -6.77 -2.21 -7.71
N THR A 176 -8.03 -1.87 -7.89
CA THR A 176 -8.46 -0.56 -8.38
C THR A 176 -9.59 -0.05 -7.50
N LEU A 177 -9.54 1.22 -7.09
CA LEU A 177 -10.73 1.91 -6.57
C LEU A 177 -11.43 2.61 -7.71
N VAL A 178 -12.72 2.32 -7.89
CA VAL A 178 -13.57 2.98 -8.88
C VAL A 178 -14.55 3.92 -8.18
N TYR A 179 -14.58 5.16 -8.65
CA TYR A 179 -15.57 6.16 -8.26
C TYR A 179 -16.56 6.38 -9.41
N TYR A 180 -17.85 6.38 -9.09
CA TYR A 180 -18.94 6.70 -10.01
C TYR A 180 -19.53 8.08 -9.64
N PRO A 181 -19.18 9.18 -10.35
CA PRO A 181 -19.59 10.53 -9.96
C PRO A 181 -21.11 10.77 -9.95
N ASN A 182 -21.84 10.01 -10.78
CA ASN A 182 -23.28 10.14 -10.96
C ASN A 182 -24.08 9.23 -10.02
N GLU A 183 -23.43 8.39 -9.21
CA GLU A 183 -24.12 7.61 -8.20
C GLU A 183 -24.63 8.54 -7.09
N GLU A 184 -25.93 8.51 -6.82
CA GLU A 184 -26.48 9.24 -5.70
C GLU A 184 -26.03 8.61 -4.38
N THR A 185 -25.42 9.42 -3.52
CA THR A 185 -24.99 8.99 -2.19
C THR A 185 -25.68 9.79 -1.10
N THR A 186 -25.95 9.12 0.02
CA THR A 186 -26.49 9.76 1.21
C THR A 186 -25.48 10.78 1.76
N ASP A 187 -25.97 11.98 2.05
CA ASP A 187 -25.19 13.08 2.62
C ASP A 187 -23.95 13.51 1.80
N GLY A 188 -23.89 13.15 0.51
CA GLY A 188 -22.75 13.46 -0.36
C GLY A 188 -21.46 12.70 0.00
N THR A 189 -21.56 11.63 0.81
CA THR A 189 -20.40 10.80 1.15
C THR A 189 -19.93 10.05 -0.09
N ILE A 190 -18.64 10.12 -0.41
CA ILE A 190 -18.10 9.48 -1.61
C ILE A 190 -18.03 7.97 -1.41
N LYS A 191 -18.57 7.21 -2.36
CA LYS A 191 -18.52 5.75 -2.38
C LYS A 191 -17.51 5.28 -3.42
N LEU A 192 -16.61 4.39 -3.01
CA LEU A 192 -15.52 3.84 -3.83
C LEU A 192 -15.64 2.32 -3.86
N TYR A 193 -15.60 1.74 -5.06
CA TYR A 193 -15.70 0.30 -5.24
C TYR A 193 -14.32 -0.29 -5.43
N LEU A 194 -13.92 -1.18 -4.52
CA LEU A 194 -12.69 -1.93 -4.64
C LEU A 194 -12.88 -3.08 -5.61
N ARG A 195 -12.05 -3.09 -6.66
CA ARG A 195 -12.04 -4.09 -7.72
C ARG A 195 -10.80 -4.93 -7.59
N HIS A 196 -10.99 -6.25 -7.55
CA HIS A 196 -9.92 -7.22 -7.34
C HIS A 196 -9.76 -8.11 -8.56
N LYS A 197 -8.55 -8.10 -9.14
CA LYS A 197 -8.18 -8.95 -10.27
C LYS A 197 -7.03 -9.88 -9.93
N LYS A 198 -7.28 -11.19 -9.95
CA LYS A 198 -6.25 -12.22 -9.70
C LYS A 198 -5.14 -12.24 -10.73
N SER A 199 -5.34 -11.59 -11.88
CA SER A 199 -4.29 -11.35 -12.87
C SER A 199 -3.64 -12.66 -13.36
N GLY A 200 -4.44 -13.72 -13.45
CA GLY A 200 -4.01 -15.05 -13.87
C GLY A 200 -3.25 -15.86 -12.82
N ASP A 201 -3.33 -15.49 -11.54
CA ASP A 201 -2.91 -16.36 -10.43
C ASP A 201 -3.79 -17.61 -10.36
N ASN A 202 -3.22 -18.70 -9.82
CA ASN A 202 -3.86 -20.01 -9.70
C ASN A 202 -4.18 -20.36 -8.24
N MET A 203 -4.45 -19.36 -7.43
CA MET A 203 -4.84 -19.55 -6.03
C MET A 203 -6.15 -20.31 -5.91
N THR A 204 -6.29 -21.06 -4.82
CA THR A 204 -7.52 -21.77 -4.45
C THR A 204 -7.93 -21.39 -3.05
N THR A 205 -9.15 -21.75 -2.64
CA THR A 205 -9.52 -21.72 -1.22
C THR A 205 -8.49 -22.50 -0.41
N GLY A 206 -7.91 -21.87 0.62
CA GLY A 206 -6.86 -22.46 1.45
C GLY A 206 -5.42 -22.24 0.98
N SER A 207 -5.20 -21.56 -0.15
CA SER A 207 -3.88 -20.98 -0.44
C SER A 207 -3.44 -20.03 0.68
N PRO A 208 -2.13 -19.72 0.80
CA PRO A 208 -1.69 -18.65 1.69
C PRO A 208 -2.37 -17.33 1.37
N THR A 209 -2.53 -16.50 2.39
CA THR A 209 -3.14 -15.18 2.24
C THR A 209 -2.08 -14.09 2.16
N SER A 210 -2.44 -12.94 1.58
CA SER A 210 -1.60 -11.75 1.61
C SER A 210 -1.17 -11.37 3.04
N PHE A 211 -2.03 -11.60 4.03
CA PHE A 211 -1.69 -11.42 5.45
C PHE A 211 -0.59 -12.37 5.94
N ASP A 212 -0.64 -13.65 5.56
CA ASP A 212 0.39 -14.63 5.94
C ASP A 212 1.77 -14.22 5.41
N TYR A 213 1.83 -13.64 4.21
CA TYR A 213 3.06 -13.08 3.66
C TYR A 213 3.49 -11.78 4.36
N ALA A 214 2.55 -10.90 4.70
CA ALA A 214 2.86 -9.67 5.42
C ALA A 214 3.42 -9.92 6.82
N TYR A 215 2.92 -10.95 7.52
CA TYR A 215 3.48 -11.40 8.80
C TYR A 215 4.97 -11.81 8.67
N ASN A 216 5.39 -12.24 7.48
CA ASN A 216 6.77 -12.61 7.16
C ASN A 216 7.55 -11.49 6.44
N GLY A 217 7.15 -10.22 6.59
CA GLY A 217 7.88 -9.05 6.09
C GLY A 217 7.47 -8.56 4.70
N SER A 218 6.59 -9.28 4.00
CA SER A 218 6.07 -8.86 2.68
C SER A 218 4.82 -8.00 2.83
N THR A 219 4.89 -6.95 3.65
CA THR A 219 3.78 -6.03 3.95
C THR A 219 3.12 -5.45 2.70
N TYR A 220 3.89 -5.26 1.64
CA TYR A 220 3.41 -4.82 0.33
C TYR A 220 2.41 -5.75 -0.33
N LEU A 221 2.28 -7.02 0.07
CA LEU A 221 1.21 -7.88 -0.45
C LEU A 221 -0.12 -7.61 0.23
N TYR A 222 -0.10 -7.15 1.48
CA TYR A 222 -1.30 -6.91 2.27
C TYR A 222 -1.80 -5.47 2.15
N TYR A 223 -0.92 -4.49 2.11
CA TYR A 223 -1.30 -3.09 1.98
C TYR A 223 -1.24 -2.57 0.54
N ARG A 224 -2.27 -1.81 0.16
CA ARG A 224 -2.30 -0.97 -1.05
C ARG A 224 -2.64 0.46 -0.70
N SER A 225 -1.98 1.40 -1.37
CA SER A 225 -2.31 2.82 -1.29
C SER A 225 -3.09 3.28 -2.50
N PHE A 226 -4.01 4.22 -2.30
CA PHE A 226 -4.82 4.79 -3.38
C PHE A 226 -4.82 6.31 -3.26
N ASN A 227 -4.26 6.99 -4.25
CA ASN A 227 -4.25 8.45 -4.30
C ASN A 227 -5.59 8.96 -4.86
N LEU A 228 -6.38 9.60 -3.99
CA LEU A 228 -7.72 10.11 -4.29
C LEU A 228 -7.71 11.48 -4.97
N GLN A 229 -6.55 12.09 -5.23
CA GLN A 229 -6.48 13.43 -5.81
C GLN A 229 -7.20 13.53 -7.16
N LYS A 230 -7.23 12.44 -7.95
CA LYS A 230 -8.01 12.39 -9.19
C LYS A 230 -9.51 12.57 -8.96
N ILE A 231 -10.03 12.04 -7.85
CA ILE A 231 -11.43 12.16 -7.46
C ILE A 231 -11.74 13.59 -6.98
N ALA A 232 -10.82 14.21 -6.25
CA ALA A 232 -10.96 15.59 -5.76
C ALA A 232 -11.31 16.59 -6.87
N TYR A 233 -10.83 16.37 -8.10
CA TYR A 233 -11.15 17.22 -9.25
C TYR A 233 -12.52 16.93 -9.89
N SER A 234 -13.10 15.77 -9.59
CA SER A 234 -14.37 15.29 -10.18
C SER A 234 -15.57 15.41 -9.25
N THR A 235 -15.35 15.82 -8.00
CA THR A 235 -16.40 15.89 -6.98
C THR A 235 -16.44 17.27 -6.32
N SER A 236 -17.63 17.68 -5.90
CA SER A 236 -17.81 18.82 -4.97
C SER A 236 -17.88 18.36 -3.50
N GLY A 237 -17.87 17.05 -3.24
CA GLY A 237 -17.92 16.48 -1.90
C GLY A 237 -16.56 16.52 -1.19
N SER A 238 -16.57 16.48 0.13
CA SER A 238 -15.33 16.34 0.90
C SER A 238 -14.79 14.91 0.78
N LEU A 239 -13.46 14.78 0.69
CA LEU A 239 -12.74 13.52 0.79
C LEU A 239 -12.39 13.15 2.23
N ASP A 240 -12.89 13.87 3.24
CA ASP A 240 -12.64 13.56 4.65
C ASP A 240 -13.38 12.29 5.12
N LYS A 241 -14.35 11.80 4.33
CA LYS A 241 -15.09 10.58 4.62
C LYS A 241 -15.44 9.86 3.33
N VAL A 242 -15.15 8.57 3.29
CA VAL A 242 -15.48 7.69 2.15
C VAL A 242 -16.10 6.40 2.64
N ILE A 243 -16.87 5.76 1.77
CA ILE A 243 -17.35 4.39 1.92
C ILE A 243 -16.61 3.53 0.90
N ILE A 244 -15.91 2.50 1.38
CA ILE A 244 -15.27 1.51 0.52
C ILE A 244 -16.19 0.30 0.42
N VAL A 245 -16.60 -0.03 -0.80
CA VAL A 245 -17.42 -1.21 -1.10
C VAL A 245 -16.51 -2.31 -1.64
N ALA A 246 -16.58 -3.50 -1.05
CA ALA A 246 -15.79 -4.65 -1.46
C ALA A 246 -16.65 -5.91 -1.57
N GLU A 247 -16.33 -6.76 -2.55
CA GLU A 247 -16.88 -8.12 -2.68
C GLU A 247 -16.00 -9.09 -1.89
N GLU A 248 -16.56 -9.69 -0.86
CA GLU A 248 -15.83 -10.47 0.14
C GLU A 248 -16.36 -11.90 0.25
N ASN A 249 -15.43 -12.85 0.27
CA ASN A 249 -15.69 -14.25 0.56
C ASN A 249 -14.45 -14.90 1.18
N ALA A 250 -14.55 -15.32 2.43
CA ALA A 250 -13.44 -15.98 3.13
C ALA A 250 -13.32 -17.48 2.79
N ASN A 251 -14.29 -18.06 2.09
CA ASN A 251 -14.38 -19.51 1.86
C ASN A 251 -14.34 -19.89 0.37
N SER A 252 -14.34 -18.91 -0.54
CA SER A 252 -14.28 -19.12 -1.98
C SER A 252 -13.42 -18.06 -2.66
N VAL A 253 -12.79 -18.45 -3.76
CA VAL A 253 -12.09 -17.54 -4.68
C VAL A 253 -12.95 -17.18 -5.90
N GLU A 254 -14.17 -17.72 -5.98
CA GLU A 254 -15.12 -17.47 -7.05
C GLU A 254 -16.09 -16.34 -6.68
N LEU A 255 -16.22 -15.36 -7.56
CA LEU A 255 -17.01 -14.16 -7.30
C LEU A 255 -18.51 -14.45 -7.28
N ASP A 256 -18.97 -15.38 -8.12
CA ASP A 256 -20.36 -15.80 -8.27
C ASP A 256 -20.81 -16.85 -7.23
N ASP A 257 -19.95 -17.20 -6.27
CA ASP A 257 -20.34 -18.04 -5.14
C ASP A 257 -21.45 -17.37 -4.31
N ASN A 258 -22.46 -18.15 -3.92
CA ASN A 258 -23.63 -17.66 -3.18
C ASN A 258 -23.30 -17.02 -1.82
N ASN A 259 -22.11 -17.29 -1.25
CA ASN A 259 -21.66 -16.70 0.01
C ASN A 259 -20.82 -15.44 -0.18
N THR A 260 -20.52 -15.04 -1.43
CA THR A 260 -19.86 -13.77 -1.70
C THR A 260 -20.80 -12.63 -1.34
N LYS A 261 -20.31 -11.73 -0.49
CA LYS A 261 -21.10 -10.61 0.04
C LYS A 261 -20.48 -9.29 -0.36
N THR A 262 -21.32 -8.30 -0.59
CA THR A 262 -20.88 -6.91 -0.67
C THR A 262 -20.86 -6.32 0.73
N ASN A 263 -19.68 -5.90 1.18
CA ASN A 263 -19.48 -5.22 2.45
C ASN A 263 -19.06 -3.76 2.22
N GLU A 264 -19.50 -2.89 3.13
CA GLU A 264 -19.17 -1.46 3.11
C GLU A 264 -18.34 -1.09 4.34
N TYR A 265 -17.26 -0.33 4.13
CA TYR A 265 -16.36 0.15 5.16
C TYR A 265 -16.34 1.69 5.13
N THR A 266 -16.80 2.32 6.19
CA THR A 266 -16.69 3.77 6.33
C THR A 266 -15.30 4.13 6.85
N VAL A 267 -14.61 5.01 6.14
CA VAL A 267 -13.29 5.52 6.52
C VAL A 267 -13.38 7.02 6.66
N GLU A 268 -12.96 7.53 7.81
CA GLU A 268 -12.94 8.96 8.11
C GLU A 268 -11.50 9.41 8.30
N TYR A 269 -11.14 10.53 7.67
CA TYR A 269 -9.88 11.21 7.89
C TYR A 269 -9.85 11.71 9.33
N LYS A 270 -8.79 11.32 10.04
CA LYS A 270 -8.51 11.79 11.38
C LYS A 270 -7.19 12.53 11.33
N GLU A 271 -7.23 13.83 11.52
CA GLU A 271 -6.02 14.62 11.67
C GLU A 271 -5.24 14.09 12.89
N ILE A 272 -4.00 13.66 12.64
CA ILE A 272 -3.10 13.24 13.71
C ILE A 272 -2.60 14.52 14.38
N LYS A 273 -3.03 14.73 15.63
CA LYS A 273 -2.66 15.88 16.45
C LYS A 273 -1.27 15.72 17.08
#